data_AF-A0A9D2JHD8-F1
#
_entry.id   AF-A0A9D2JHD8-F1
#
_cell.length_a   1.000
_cell.length_b   1.000
_cell.length_c   1.000
_cell.angle_alpha   90.00
_cell.angle_beta   90.00
_cell.angle_gamma   90.00
#
_symmetry.space_group_name_H-M   'P 1'
#
loop_
_entity.id
_entity.type
_entity.pdbx_description
1 polymer ?
#
loop_
_entity_poly.entity_id
_entity_poly.type
_entity_poly.pdbx_seq_one_letter_code
_entity_poly.pdbx_strand_id
1 'polypeptide(L)' 'MPDDLIDPLDDESSWGYTIYGEEIELGELDVREIEPGRYIKPEEFERYIKDNSYRVNTEERQ' A
#
# COMPACT_ATOMS: atom_id res chain seq x y z
N MET A 1 20.07 -36.21 10.70
CA MET A 1 19.99 -34.75 10.95
C MET A 1 18.72 -34.30 10.27
N PRO A 2 17.78 -33.59 10.92
CA PRO A 2 16.74 -32.92 10.18
C PRO A 2 17.39 -31.66 9.65
N ASP A 3 17.88 -31.71 8.42
CA ASP A 3 18.07 -30.47 7.68
C ASP A 3 16.66 -29.99 7.39
N ASP A 4 16.19 -29.10 8.28
CA ASP A 4 14.96 -28.33 8.13
C ASP A 4 14.86 -27.89 6.69
N LEU A 5 13.92 -28.52 5.98
CA LEU A 5 13.36 -28.11 4.71
C LEU A 5 12.68 -26.76 4.96
N ILE A 6 13.47 -25.71 5.14
CA ILE A 6 13.06 -24.39 4.72
C ILE A 6 13.11 -24.51 3.21
N ASP A 7 12.04 -25.04 2.61
CA ASP A 7 11.69 -24.66 1.24
C ASP A 7 11.98 -23.16 1.17
N PRO A 8 12.85 -22.68 0.28
CA PRO A 8 12.98 -21.23 0.09
C PRO A 8 11.55 -20.81 -0.19
N LEU A 9 10.93 -20.13 0.79
CA LEU A 9 9.54 -19.72 0.70
C LEU A 9 9.47 -19.09 -0.67
N ASP A 10 8.65 -19.65 -1.54
CA ASP A 10 8.43 -19.19 -2.90
C ASP A 10 8.08 -17.70 -2.73
N ASP A 11 9.12 -16.84 -2.78
CA ASP A 11 9.14 -15.48 -2.20
C ASP A 11 8.45 -14.52 -3.19
N GLU A 12 7.49 -15.06 -3.94
CA GLU A 12 6.56 -14.39 -4.83
C GLU A 12 5.22 -14.14 -4.13
N SER A 13 5.17 -14.26 -2.80
CA SER A 13 3.98 -13.89 -2.04
C SER A 13 3.89 -12.37 -1.93
N SER A 14 2.96 -11.78 -2.67
CA SER A 14 2.59 -10.37 -2.51
C SER A 14 2.25 -10.08 -1.04
N TRP A 15 2.85 -9.03 -0.48
CA TRP A 15 2.58 -8.55 0.88
C TRP A 15 1.12 -8.12 1.04
N GLY A 16 0.52 -7.61 -0.04
CA GLY A 16 -0.88 -7.25 -0.10
C GLY A 16 -1.22 -6.54 -1.41
N TYR A 17 -2.32 -5.78 -1.39
CA TYR A 17 -2.77 -4.98 -2.52
C TYR A 17 -2.94 -3.52 -2.11
N THR A 18 -2.72 -2.61 -3.05
CA THR A 18 -3.05 -1.19 -2.88
C THR A 18 -4.56 -0.96 -2.90
N ILE A 19 -5.01 0.23 -2.54
CA ILE A 19 -6.42 0.65 -2.64
C ILE A 19 -6.98 0.58 -4.07
N TYR A 20 -6.11 0.50 -5.08
CA TYR A 20 -6.48 0.42 -6.49
C TYR A 20 -6.34 -0.99 -7.06
N GLY A 21 -5.92 -1.95 -6.23
CA GLY A 21 -5.78 -3.36 -6.59
C GLY A 21 -4.42 -3.71 -7.19
N GLU A 22 -3.41 -2.85 -7.08
CA GLU A 22 -2.05 -3.20 -7.48
C GLU A 22 -1.37 -4.08 -6.42
N GLU A 23 -0.65 -5.10 -6.85
CA GLU A 23 0.08 -5.99 -5.96
C GLU A 23 1.27 -5.26 -5.34
N ILE A 24 1.40 -5.37 -4.02
CA ILE A 24 2.54 -4.88 -3.27
C ILE A 24 3.46 -6.06 -3.02
N GLU A 25 4.65 -6.03 -3.60
CA GLU A 25 5.64 -7.08 -3.41
C GLU A 25 6.27 -7.00 -2.01
N LEU A 26 6.66 -8.15 -1.47
CA LEU A 26 7.31 -8.22 -0.17
C LEU A 26 8.71 -7.59 -0.26
N GLY A 27 8.91 -6.47 0.43
CA GLY A 27 10.14 -5.68 0.33
C GLY A 27 10.04 -4.48 -0.63
N GLU A 28 8.87 -4.24 -1.23
CA GLU A 28 8.61 -2.99 -1.94
C GLU A 28 8.73 -1.80 -0.98
N LEU A 29 9.70 -0.93 -1.25
CA LEU A 29 9.94 0.28 -0.48
C LEU A 29 9.04 1.41 -1.00
N ASP A 30 8.76 2.40 -0.16
CA ASP A 30 7.92 3.58 -0.47
C ASP A 30 6.40 3.38 -0.54
N VAL A 31 5.89 2.19 -0.22
CA VAL A 31 4.44 1.99 0.04
C VAL A 31 4.04 2.74 1.30
N ARG A 32 3.01 3.57 1.21
CA ARG A 32 2.49 4.35 2.35
C ARG A 32 1.14 3.85 2.79
N GLU A 33 0.95 3.74 4.09
CA GLU A 33 -0.37 3.56 4.69
C GLU A 33 -1.07 4.92 4.79
N ILE A 34 -2.26 5.04 4.19
CA ILE A 34 -3.07 6.26 4.20
C ILE A 34 -4.20 6.19 5.24
N GLU A 35 -4.72 4.99 5.47
CA GLU A 35 -5.74 4.64 6.45
C GLU A 35 -5.41 3.22 6.96
N PRO A 36 -5.84 2.83 8.17
CA PRO A 36 -5.53 1.51 8.71
C PRO A 36 -5.94 0.39 7.75
N GLY A 37 -4.94 -0.35 7.25
CA GLY A 37 -5.14 -1.45 6.28
C GLY A 37 -5.36 -1.00 4.83
N ARG A 38 -5.12 0.29 4.51
CA ARG A 38 -5.14 0.83 3.14
C ARG A 38 -3.77 1.36 2.77
N TYR A 39 -3.18 0.70 1.78
CA TYR A 39 -1.85 1.00 1.28
C TYR A 39 -1.90 1.60 -0.12
N ILE A 40 -0.93 2.45 -0.42
CA ILE A 40 -0.80 3.09 -1.72
C ILE A 40 0.66 3.21 -2.12
N LYS A 41 0.94 2.95 -3.40
CA LYS A 41 2.25 3.18 -4.00
C LYS A 41 2.48 4.66 -4.32
N PRO A 42 3.73 5.12 -4.38
CA PRO A 42 4.04 6.51 -4.73
C PRO A 42 3.51 6.90 -6.12
N GLU A 43 3.49 5.97 -7.08
CA GLU A 43 2.94 6.19 -8.42
C GLU A 43 1.43 6.47 -8.41
N GLU A 44 0.72 5.88 -7.46
CA GLU A 44 -0.72 6.05 -7.30
C GLU A 44 -1.08 7.24 -6.42
N PHE A 45 -0.10 7.78 -5.68
CA PHE A 45 -0.31 8.86 -4.72
C PHE A 45 -0.83 10.14 -5.38
N GLU A 46 -0.33 10.50 -6.57
CA GLU A 46 -0.83 11.67 -7.31
C GLU A 46 -2.31 11.50 -7.70
N ARG A 47 -2.68 10.28 -8.12
CA ARG A 47 -4.07 9.94 -8.44
C ARG A 47 -4.95 9.99 -7.20
N TYR A 48 -4.47 9.45 -6.09
CA TYR A 48 -5.17 9.48 -4.81
C TYR A 48 -5.37 10.89 -4.29
N ILE A 49 -4.35 11.77 -4.34
CA ILE A 49 -4.53 13.19 -4.00
C ILE A 49 -5.57 13.81 -4.91
N LYS A 50 -5.56 13.53 -6.21
CA LYS A 50 -6.54 14.12 -7.13
C LYS A 50 -7.98 13.66 -6.84
N ASP A 51 -8.15 12.39 -6.49
CA ASP A 51 -9.45 11.77 -6.20
C ASP A 51 -9.98 12.14 -4.80
N ASN A 52 -9.09 12.15 -3.81
CA ASN A 52 -9.36 12.54 -2.41
C ASN A 52 -9.07 14.01 -2.11
N SER A 53 -8.77 14.83 -3.12
CA SER A 53 -8.86 16.30 -3.04
C SER A 53 -10.34 16.66 -3.01
N TYR A 54 -10.99 16.23 -1.93
CA TYR A 54 -12.06 16.99 -1.36
C TYR A 54 -11.52 18.40 -1.21
N ARG A 55 -12.16 19.35 -1.90
CA ARG A 55 -12.08 20.76 -1.54
C ARG A 55 -12.21 20.78 -0.04
N VAL A 56 -11.10 21.04 0.65
CA VAL A 56 -11.13 21.35 2.07
C VAL A 56 -11.97 22.62 2.10
N ASN A 57 -13.28 22.46 2.30
CA ASN A 57 -14.15 23.58 2.62
C ASN A 57 -13.64 24.02 3.98
N THR A 58 -12.73 24.99 3.96
CA THR A 58 -12.30 25.74 5.13
C THR A 58 -13.44 26.60 5.70
N GLU A 59 -14.69 26.39 5.26
CA GLU A 59 -15.91 26.86 5.89
C GLU A 59 -16.24 26.01 7.15
N GLU A 60 -15.29 25.83 8.06
CA GLU A 60 -15.65 25.50 9.46
C GLU A 60 -15.33 26.68 10.38
N ARG A 61 -16.43 27.40 10.65
CA ARG A 61 -16.80 28.13 11.87
C ARG A 61 -16.19 29.53 12.07
N GLN A 62 -16.96 30.52 11.64
CA GLN A 62 -17.03 31.85 12.26
C GLN A 62 -17.54 31.77 13.70
#